data_AF-E1YH71-F1
#
_entry.id   AF-E1YH71-F1
#
_cell.length_a   1.000
_cell.length_b   1.000
_cell.length_c   1.000
_cell.angle_alpha   90.00
_cell.angle_beta   90.00
_cell.angle_gamma   90.00
#
_symmetry.space_group_name_H-M   'P 1'
#
loop_
_entity.id
_entity.type
_entity.pdbx_description
1 polymer ?
#
loop_
_entity_poly.entity_id
_entity_poly.type
_entity_poly.pdbx_seq_one_letter_code
_entity_poly.pdbx_strand_id
1 'polypeptide(L)' 'MTKHIQPLAEVFGHLIDDQSEKAVRYRSNRLCPFNNKVPNCTKDKAKNPLGVCSVFHNDSPAITCPGSEKIGL' A
#
# COMPACT_ATOMS: atom_id res chain seq x y z
N MET A 1 -16.62 2.07 -17.89
CA MET A 1 -15.30 2.29 -17.28
C MET A 1 -15.46 3.34 -16.20
N THR A 2 -15.29 2.94 -14.95
CA THR A 2 -15.38 3.83 -13.78
C THR A 2 -14.08 4.58 -13.67
N LYS A 3 -14.09 5.87 -14.02
CA LYS A 3 -12.91 6.73 -13.87
C LYS A 3 -12.59 6.86 -12.38
N HIS A 4 -11.45 6.36 -11.95
CA HIS A 4 -10.97 6.55 -10.58
C HIS A 4 -10.73 8.05 -10.31
N ILE A 5 -11.36 8.58 -9.26
CA ILE A 5 -11.26 10.01 -8.87
C ILE A 5 -9.87 10.31 -8.29
N GLN A 6 -9.23 9.30 -7.69
CA GLN A 6 -7.87 9.36 -7.18
C GLN A 6 -7.03 8.18 -7.71
N PRO A 7 -5.71 8.35 -7.87
CA PRO A 7 -4.85 7.32 -8.44
C PRO A 7 -4.48 6.22 -7.45
N LEU A 8 -4.72 6.37 -6.15
CA LEU A 8 -4.30 5.37 -5.15
C LEU A 8 -5.21 4.15 -5.21
N ALA A 9 -4.61 2.95 -5.28
CA ALA A 9 -5.33 1.68 -5.18
C ALA A 9 -5.17 1.09 -3.78
N GLU A 10 -3.95 1.08 -3.24
CA GLU A 10 -3.68 0.60 -1.89
C GLU A 10 -2.75 1.50 -1.09
N VAL A 11 -3.04 1.60 0.20
CA VAL A 11 -2.26 2.35 1.18
C VAL A 11 -1.99 1.43 2.38
N PHE A 12 -0.71 1.20 2.65
CA PHE A 12 -0.21 0.23 3.64
C PHE A 12 -0.77 -1.19 3.45
N GLY A 13 -0.91 -1.63 2.19
CA GLY A 13 -1.36 -2.99 1.83
C GLY A 13 -2.86 -3.24 2.05
N HIS A 14 -3.65 -2.16 2.12
CA HIS A 14 -5.10 -2.19 2.21
C HIS A 14 -5.71 -1.29 1.13
N LEU A 15 -6.84 -1.70 0.54
CA LEU A 15 -7.59 -0.88 -0.42
C LEU A 15 -7.96 0.48 0.18
N ILE A 16 -8.09 1.52 -0.64
CA ILE A 16 -8.37 2.88 -0.15
C ILE A 16 -9.71 3.03 0.58
N ASP A 17 -10.68 2.17 0.29
CA ASP A 17 -12.03 2.15 0.85
C ASP A 17 -12.20 1.14 2.00
N ASP A 18 -11.19 0.31 2.29
CA ASP A 18 -11.18 -0.60 3.44
C ASP A 18 -11.10 0.22 4.75
N GLN A 19 -12.24 0.33 5.43
CA GLN A 19 -12.39 1.01 6.73
C GLN A 19 -12.30 0.05 7.94
N SER A 20 -11.84 -1.19 7.75
CA SER A 20 -11.68 -2.14 8.86
C SER A 20 -10.71 -1.61 9.92
N GLU A 21 -10.89 -2.02 11.18
CA GLU A 21 -9.98 -1.66 12.28
C GLU A 21 -8.52 -2.01 11.97
N LYS A 22 -8.31 -3.11 11.23
CA LYS A 22 -6.98 -3.52 10.75
C LYS A 22 -6.43 -2.47 9.79
N ALA A 23 -7.17 -2.11 8.75
CA ALA A 23 -6.72 -1.11 7.79
C ALA A 23 -6.43 0.24 8.45
N VAL A 24 -7.31 0.68 9.37
CA VAL A 24 -7.09 1.89 10.18
C VAL A 24 -5.80 1.77 11.00
N ARG A 25 -5.60 0.67 11.73
CA ARG A 25 -4.40 0.43 12.54
C ARG A 25 -3.12 0.48 11.69
N TYR A 26 -3.12 -0.15 10.52
CA TYR A 26 -1.96 -0.20 9.63
C TYR A 26 -1.64 1.18 9.03
N ARG A 27 -2.65 1.96 8.65
CA ARG A 27 -2.43 3.33 8.14
C ARG A 27 -1.97 4.29 9.23
N SER A 28 -2.62 4.30 10.39
CA SER A 28 -2.32 5.21 11.50
C SER A 28 -0.93 4.98 12.09
N ASN A 29 -0.52 3.72 12.22
CA ASN A 29 0.80 3.35 12.73
C ASN A 29 1.85 3.16 11.63
N ARG A 30 1.47 3.40 10.37
CA ARG A 30 2.34 3.30 9.19
C ARG A 30 3.01 1.93 9.03
N LEU A 31 2.29 0.87 9.40
CA LEU A 31 2.78 -0.50 9.42
C LEU A 31 2.68 -1.12 8.03
N CYS A 32 3.64 -1.97 7.68
CA CYS A 32 3.57 -2.81 6.49
C CYS A 32 3.00 -4.19 6.86
N PRO A 33 1.91 -4.69 6.26
CA PRO A 33 1.38 -6.04 6.54
C PRO A 33 2.34 -7.14 6.12
N PHE A 34 3.30 -6.80 5.27
CA PHE A 34 4.27 -7.72 4.69
C PHE A 34 5.55 -7.88 5.53
N ASN A 35 5.57 -7.28 6.73
CA ASN A 35 6.61 -7.51 7.75
C ASN A 35 8.05 -7.32 7.24
N ASN A 36 8.24 -6.44 6.25
CA ASN A 36 9.56 -6.03 5.73
C ASN A 36 10.46 -7.18 5.26
N LYS A 37 9.90 -8.25 4.68
CA LYS A 37 10.66 -9.37 4.07
C LYS A 37 11.43 -9.01 2.78
N VAL A 38 11.74 -7.74 2.56
CA VAL A 38 12.53 -7.28 1.41
C VAL A 38 13.74 -6.50 1.93
N PRO A 39 14.97 -6.87 1.55
CA PRO A 39 16.12 -6.00 1.77
C PRO A 39 15.82 -4.66 1.08
N ASN A 40 16.02 -3.55 1.80
CA ASN A 40 15.72 -2.16 1.39
C ASN A 40 14.29 -1.65 1.59
N CYS A 41 13.42 -2.35 2.33
CA CYS A 41 12.15 -1.73 2.74
C CYS A 41 12.42 -0.56 3.71
N THR A 42 12.18 0.68 3.27
CA THR A 42 12.39 1.89 4.08
C THR A 42 11.20 2.24 4.98
N LYS A 43 10.12 1.45 4.95
CA LYS A 43 8.86 1.75 5.65
C LYS A 43 9.02 1.82 7.18
N ASP A 44 9.93 1.04 7.76
CA ASP A 44 10.26 1.06 9.19
C ASP A 44 11.30 2.12 9.59
N LYS A 45 12.05 2.66 8.63
CA LYS A 45 13.21 3.54 8.90
C LYS A 45 12.98 4.99 8.50
N ALA A 46 11.97 5.26 7.67
CA ALA A 46 11.61 6.62 7.29
C ALA A 46 10.76 7.28 8.38
N LYS A 47 11.11 8.51 8.76
CA LYS A 47 10.32 9.32 9.70
C LYS A 47 8.90 9.61 9.15
N ASN A 48 8.74 9.57 7.82
CA ASN A 48 7.50 9.71 7.06
C ASN A 48 7.52 8.79 5.83
N PRO A 49 7.25 7.48 5.98
CA PRO A 49 7.27 6.55 4.87
C PRO A 49 6.15 6.84 3.87
N LEU A 50 6.46 6.71 2.57
CA LEU A 50 5.43 6.69 1.54
C LEU A 50 4.57 5.43 1.74
N GLY A 51 3.30 5.66 2.09
CA GLY A 51 2.33 4.62 2.41
C GLY A 51 1.76 3.89 1.20
N VAL A 52 2.02 4.37 -0.01
CA VAL A 52 1.41 3.87 -1.26
C VAL A 52 2.01 2.51 -1.63
N CYS A 53 1.14 1.51 -1.76
CA CYS A 53 1.50 0.14 -2.12
C CYS A 53 1.22 -0.16 -3.60
N SER A 54 0.15 0.42 -4.14
CA SER A 54 -0.22 0.36 -5.55
C SER A 54 -1.05 1.57 -5.97
N VAL A 55 -1.03 1.87 -7.26
CA VAL A 55 -1.80 2.95 -7.91
C VAL A 55 -2.56 2.40 -9.11
N PHE A 56 -3.70 2.97 -9.46
CA PHE A 56 -4.38 2.63 -10.71
C PHE A 56 -3.61 3.22 -11.91
N HIS A 57 -3.27 2.35 -12.85
CA HIS A 57 -2.75 2.69 -14.17
C HIS A 57 -3.61 1.98 -15.22
N ASN A 58 -4.27 2.75 -16.09
CA ASN A 58 -5.23 2.23 -17.08
C ASN A 58 -6.28 1.29 -16.45
N ASP A 59 -6.90 1.74 -15.35
CA ASP A 59 -7.92 1.02 -14.57
C ASP A 59 -7.43 -0.30 -13.93
N SER A 60 -6.12 -0.57 -13.95
CA SER A 60 -5.51 -1.74 -13.34
C SER A 60 -4.55 -1.33 -12.22
N PRO A 61 -4.55 -1.99 -11.06
CA PRO A 61 -3.57 -1.73 -10.01
C PRO A 61 -2.16 -2.05 -10.50
N ALA A 62 -1.27 -1.05 -10.44
CA ALA A 62 0.16 -1.19 -10.65
C ALA A 62 0.87 -1.08 -9.31
N ILE A 63 1.66 -2.10 -8.98
CA ILE A 63 2.42 -2.15 -7.74
C ILE A 63 3.54 -1.10 -7.76
N THR A 64 3.62 -0.30 -6.71
CA THR A 64 4.66 0.73 -6.54
C THR A 64 5.63 0.40 -5.42
N CYS A 65 5.32 -0.62 -4.61
CA CYS A 65 6.14 -1.06 -3.48
C CYS A 65 6.70 -2.47 -3.75
N PRO A 66 8.03 -2.67 -3.70
CA PRO A 66 8.65 -3.99 -3.93
C PRO A 66 8.26 -5.05 -2.87
N GLY A 67 7.68 -4.63 -1.74
CA GLY A 67 7.13 -5.54 -0.73
C GLY A 67 5.76 -6.12 -1.10
N SER A 68 4.97 -5.40 -1.91
CA SER A 68 3.65 -5.87 -2.35
C SER A 68 3.77 -6.95 -3.44
N GLU A 69 4.79 -6.87 -4.28
CA GLU A 69 5.04 -7.80 -5.40
C GLU A 69 5.36 -9.22 -4.91
N LYS A 70 5.98 -9.37 -3.74
CA LYS A 70 6.42 -10.68 -3.22
C LYS A 70 5.30 -11.57 -2.68
N ILE A 71 4.05 -11.10 -2.63
CA ILE A 71 2.96 -11.81 -1.95
C ILE A 71 1.82 -12.19 -2.91
N GLY A 72 1.97 -11.93 -4.21
CA GLY A 72 1.07 -12.46 -5.24
C GLY A 72 -0.35 -11.89 -5.16
N LEU A 73 -0.45 -10.58 -4.93
CA LEU A 73 -1.60 -9.79 -5.41
C LEU A 73 -1.39 -9.46 -6.89
#